data_AF-A0A2M8N521-F1
#
_entry.id   AF-A0A2M8N521-F1
#
_cell.length_a   1.000
_cell.length_b   1.000
_cell.length_c   1.000
_cell.angle_alpha   90.00
_cell.angle_beta   90.00
_cell.angle_gamma   90.00
#
_symmetry.space_group_name_H-M   'P 1'
#
loop_
_entity.id
_entity.type
_entity.pdbx_description
1 polymer ?
#
loop_
_entity_poly.entity_id
_entity_poly.type
_entity_poly.pdbx_seq_one_letter_code
_entity_poly.pdbx_strand_id
1 'polypeptide(L)'
;AILPAFHHIITTAARLLMSEGYPVEAVLTDLYLSGKFTDYIHQAARSGLMHALSLSGQTGQYGTLSRMERFNELKLERLMEVTLEDIRNGNFAREWSREQADGKPRLNKLLKQHQSQDLWDLEQQVLEMKD
;
A
#
# COMPACT_ATOMS: atom_id res chain seq x y z
N ALA A 1 -7.50 7.64 2.47
CA ALA A 1 -7.58 6.29 3.08
C ALA A 1 -6.85 5.21 2.27
N ILE A 2 -6.90 5.23 0.93
CA ILE A 2 -6.32 4.15 0.08
C ILE A 2 -4.80 4.01 0.25
N LEU A 3 -4.02 5.10 0.08
CA LEU A 3 -2.55 5.02 0.16
C LEU A 3 -2.04 4.52 1.53
N PRO A 4 -2.54 5.00 2.68
CA PRO A 4 -2.16 4.42 3.97
C PRO A 4 -2.45 2.92 4.09
N ALA A 5 -3.62 2.46 3.61
CA ALA A 5 -3.97 1.05 3.63
C ALA A 5 -3.02 0.22 2.74
N PHE A 6 -2.72 0.71 1.54
CA PHE A 6 -1.76 0.07 0.63
C PHE A 6 -0.37 -0.07 1.27
N HIS A 7 0.20 1.00 1.84
CA HIS A 7 1.48 0.93 2.54
C HIS A 7 1.44 -0.09 3.69
N HIS A 8 0.34 -0.15 4.44
CA HIS A 8 0.21 -1.10 5.54
C HIS A 8 0.17 -2.56 5.06
N ILE A 9 -0.58 -2.84 3.98
CA ILE A 9 -0.65 -4.18 3.38
C ILE A 9 0.73 -4.63 2.91
N ILE A 10 1.41 -3.79 2.12
CA ILE A 10 2.72 -4.13 1.53
C ILE A 10 3.77 -4.35 2.63
N THR A 11 3.89 -3.43 3.58
CA THR A 11 4.89 -3.56 4.66
C THR A 11 4.60 -4.72 5.60
N THR A 12 3.33 -5.05 5.84
CA THR A 12 2.94 -6.23 6.65
C THR A 12 3.30 -7.52 5.92
N ALA A 13 2.97 -7.63 4.64
CA ALA A 13 3.31 -8.80 3.83
C ALA A 13 4.83 -8.99 3.71
N ALA A 14 5.58 -7.92 3.46
CA ALA A 14 7.04 -7.97 3.34
C ALA A 14 7.69 -8.48 4.64
N ARG A 15 7.31 -7.91 5.79
CA ARG A 15 7.85 -8.34 7.09
C ARG A 15 7.50 -9.78 7.41
N LEU A 16 6.26 -10.20 7.14
CA LEU A 16 5.84 -11.59 7.34
C LEU A 16 6.71 -12.55 6.52
N LEU A 17 6.82 -12.33 5.22
CA LEU A 17 7.60 -13.21 4.34
C LEU A 17 9.10 -13.22 4.72
N MET A 18 9.68 -12.06 5.05
CA MET A 18 11.07 -12.00 5.52
C MET A 18 11.25 -12.74 6.85
N SER A 19 10.28 -12.66 7.77
CA SER A 19 10.35 -13.38 9.06
C SER A 19 10.26 -14.90 8.91
N GLU A 20 9.60 -15.37 7.85
CA GLU A 20 9.57 -16.79 7.47
C GLU A 20 10.82 -17.24 6.69
N GLY A 21 11.79 -16.34 6.47
CA GLY A 21 13.08 -16.65 5.85
C GLY A 21 13.15 -16.50 4.33
N TYR A 22 12.13 -15.91 3.69
CA TYR A 22 12.19 -15.64 2.25
C TYR A 22 13.21 -14.52 1.93
N PRO A 23 14.01 -14.65 0.86
CA PRO A 23 14.97 -13.61 0.47
C PRO A 23 14.28 -12.29 0.14
N VAL A 24 14.85 -11.18 0.63
CA VAL A 24 14.32 -9.81 0.44
C VAL A 24 14.06 -9.49 -1.03
N GLU A 25 15.00 -9.83 -1.91
CA GLU A 25 14.87 -9.61 -3.36
C GLU A 25 13.62 -10.29 -3.94
N ALA A 26 13.37 -11.55 -3.55
CA ALA A 26 12.21 -12.32 -4.00
C ALA A 26 10.91 -11.73 -3.44
N VAL A 27 10.91 -11.33 -2.17
CA VAL A 27 9.76 -10.72 -1.49
C VAL A 27 9.37 -9.40 -2.15
N LEU A 28 10.31 -8.45 -2.28
CA LEU A 28 10.00 -7.12 -2.83
C LEU A 28 9.68 -7.18 -4.33
N THR A 29 10.35 -8.08 -5.07
CA THR A 29 10.03 -8.33 -6.49
C THR A 29 8.61 -8.85 -6.67
N ASP A 30 8.19 -9.85 -5.90
CA ASP A 30 6.83 -10.39 -6.02
C ASP A 30 5.76 -9.39 -5.60
N LEU A 31 6.00 -8.62 -4.52
CA LEU A 31 5.00 -7.69 -3.99
C LEU A 31 4.75 -6.48 -4.89
N TYR A 32 5.79 -5.83 -5.43
CA TYR A 32 5.60 -4.65 -6.29
C TYR A 32 6.74 -4.32 -7.25
N LEU A 33 7.99 -4.74 -6.99
CA LEU A 33 9.12 -4.34 -7.85
C LEU A 33 9.16 -5.07 -9.21
N SER A 34 8.34 -6.10 -9.44
CA SER A 34 8.25 -6.73 -10.78
C SER A 34 7.34 -5.99 -11.75
N GLY A 35 6.60 -4.96 -11.31
CA GLY A 35 5.63 -4.24 -12.14
C GLY A 35 4.29 -4.95 -12.36
N LYS A 36 4.12 -6.21 -11.93
CA LYS A 36 2.86 -6.98 -12.13
C LYS A 36 1.64 -6.26 -11.57
N PHE A 37 1.77 -5.68 -10.37
CA PHE A 37 0.69 -4.91 -9.75
C PHE A 37 0.39 -3.62 -10.53
N THR A 38 1.44 -2.94 -11.01
CA THR A 38 1.31 -1.75 -11.87
C THR A 38 0.56 -2.08 -13.15
N ASP A 39 0.89 -3.19 -13.82
CA ASP A 39 0.19 -3.66 -15.02
C ASP A 39 -1.29 -3.97 -14.75
N TYR A 40 -1.59 -4.61 -13.62
CA TYR A 40 -2.97 -4.86 -13.19
C TYR A 40 -3.76 -3.56 -13.01
N ILE A 41 -3.18 -2.55 -12.34
CA ILE A 41 -3.83 -1.25 -12.14
C ILE A 41 -3.98 -0.49 -13.47
N HIS A 42 -2.99 -0.54 -14.36
CA HIS A 42 -3.10 0.04 -15.70
C HIS A 42 -4.23 -0.60 -16.51
N GLN A 43 -4.36 -1.93 -16.46
CA GLN A 43 -5.45 -2.63 -17.11
C GLN A 43 -6.80 -2.28 -16.47
N ALA A 44 -6.86 -2.19 -15.15
CA ALA A 44 -8.07 -1.81 -14.42
C ALA A 44 -8.51 -0.39 -14.75
N ALA A 45 -7.58 0.56 -14.93
CA ALA A 45 -7.90 1.91 -15.35
C ALA A 45 -8.55 1.96 -16.75
N ARG A 46 -8.19 1.03 -17.64
CA ARG A 46 -8.70 0.96 -19.02
C ARG A 46 -10.02 0.20 -19.15
N SER A 47 -10.26 -0.77 -18.27
CA SER A 47 -11.31 -1.79 -18.47
C SER A 47 -12.10 -2.19 -17.21
N GLY A 48 -11.76 -1.62 -16.06
CA GLY A 48 -12.36 -1.95 -14.76
C GLY A 48 -11.63 -3.06 -14.02
N LEU A 49 -11.74 -3.07 -12.69
CA LEU A 49 -11.05 -4.00 -11.79
C LEU A 49 -11.39 -5.48 -12.05
N MET A 50 -12.67 -5.78 -12.28
CA MET A 50 -13.11 -7.15 -12.52
C MET A 50 -12.65 -7.67 -13.88
N HIS A 51 -12.65 -6.82 -14.92
CA HIS A 51 -12.12 -7.22 -16.21
C HIS A 51 -10.60 -7.45 -16.13
N ALA A 52 -9.85 -6.55 -15.47
CA ALA A 52 -8.44 -6.74 -15.23
C ALA A 52 -8.14 -8.05 -14.48
N LEU A 53 -8.98 -8.42 -13.50
CA LEU A 53 -8.84 -9.69 -12.80
C LEU A 53 -9.14 -10.88 -13.72
N SER A 54 -10.14 -10.78 -14.59
CA SER A 54 -10.48 -11.83 -15.55
C SER A 54 -9.37 -12.12 -16.58
N LEU A 55 -8.47 -11.17 -16.80
CA LEU A 55 -7.29 -11.33 -17.66
C LEU A 55 -6.15 -12.08 -16.96
N SER A 56 -6.23 -12.30 -15.65
CA SER A 56 -5.31 -13.19 -14.93
C SER A 56 -5.64 -14.66 -15.22
N GLY A 57 -4.67 -15.57 -15.06
CA GLY A 57 -4.91 -17.01 -15.22
C GLY A 57 -5.92 -17.55 -14.20
N GLN A 58 -6.55 -18.69 -14.50
CA GLN A 58 -7.62 -19.28 -13.67
C GLN A 58 -7.21 -19.45 -12.18
N THR A 59 -5.95 -19.83 -11.91
CA THR A 59 -5.41 -19.93 -10.55
C THR A 59 -5.43 -18.59 -9.82
N GLY A 60 -5.07 -17.49 -10.50
CA GLY A 60 -5.06 -16.14 -9.93
C GLY A 60 -6.47 -15.60 -9.69
N GLN A 61 -7.40 -15.88 -10.60
CA GLN A 61 -8.82 -15.57 -10.43
C GLN A 61 -9.41 -16.29 -9.23
N TYR A 62 -9.28 -17.63 -9.18
CA TYR A 62 -9.80 -18.42 -8.07
C TYR A 62 -9.14 -18.02 -6.76
N GLY A 63 -7.82 -17.84 -6.74
CA GLY A 63 -7.06 -17.37 -5.59
C GLY A 63 -7.63 -16.07 -5.02
N THR A 64 -7.76 -15.05 -5.87
CA THR A 64 -8.29 -13.73 -5.49
C THR A 64 -9.72 -13.82 -5.01
N LEU A 65 -10.63 -14.37 -5.81
CA LEU A 65 -12.08 -14.36 -5.53
C LEU A 65 -12.43 -15.17 -4.28
N SER A 66 -11.86 -16.37 -4.11
CA SER A 66 -12.16 -17.23 -2.96
C SER A 66 -11.62 -16.70 -1.63
N ARG A 67 -10.69 -15.74 -1.65
CA ARG A 67 -10.06 -15.17 -0.45
C ARG A 67 -10.50 -13.73 -0.18
N MET A 68 -11.15 -13.08 -1.14
CA MET A 68 -11.60 -11.68 -1.05
C MET A 68 -12.48 -11.44 0.20
N GLU A 69 -13.39 -12.37 0.50
CA GLU A 69 -14.28 -12.29 1.67
C GLU A 69 -13.53 -12.21 3.02
N ARG A 70 -12.30 -12.75 3.10
CA ARG A 70 -11.49 -12.68 4.33
C ARG A 70 -11.07 -11.25 4.68
N PHE A 71 -11.10 -10.35 3.70
CA PHE A 71 -10.77 -8.94 3.89
C PHE A 71 -11.99 -8.09 4.29
N ASN A 72 -13.21 -8.65 4.29
CA ASN A 72 -14.42 -7.94 4.70
C ASN A 72 -14.49 -7.70 6.22
N GLU A 73 -13.77 -8.50 7.02
CA GLU A 73 -13.68 -8.32 8.48
C GLU A 73 -12.80 -7.12 8.89
N LEU A 74 -12.03 -6.57 7.95
CA LEU A 74 -11.30 -5.35 8.19
C LEU A 74 -12.33 -4.22 8.38
N LYS A 75 -12.23 -3.46 9.48
CA LYS A 75 -13.02 -2.22 9.72
C LYS A 75 -12.64 -1.10 8.72
N LEU A 76 -12.32 -1.46 7.48
CA LEU A 76 -11.80 -0.61 6.43
C LEU A 76 -12.84 0.42 6.00
N GLU A 77 -14.10 0.00 5.83
CA GLU A 77 -15.21 0.91 5.54
C GLU A 77 -15.29 1.98 6.63
N ARG A 78 -15.27 1.59 7.91
CA ARG A 78 -15.33 2.54 9.02
C ARG A 78 -14.14 3.52 9.03
N LEU A 79 -12.93 3.05 8.73
CA LEU A 79 -11.75 3.92 8.61
C LEU A 79 -11.89 4.91 7.45
N MET A 80 -12.47 4.47 6.33
CA MET A 80 -12.73 5.31 5.17
C MET A 80 -13.81 6.36 5.46
N GLU A 81 -14.90 5.98 6.14
CA GLU A 81 -15.96 6.90 6.58
C GLU A 81 -15.42 8.02 7.46
N VAL A 82 -14.63 7.68 8.50
CA VAL A 82 -14.03 8.68 9.40
C VAL A 82 -13.11 9.61 8.62
N THR A 83 -12.27 9.06 7.73
CA THR A 83 -11.39 9.87 6.87
C THR A 83 -12.20 10.83 5.99
N LEU A 84 -13.32 10.36 5.43
CA LEU A 84 -14.21 11.17 4.59
C LEU A 84 -14.90 12.27 5.40
N GLU A 85 -15.34 11.98 6.61
CA GLU A 85 -15.96 12.94 7.52
C GLU A 85 -14.99 14.08 7.90
N ASP A 86 -13.73 13.74 8.20
CA ASP A 86 -12.69 14.74 8.46
C ASP A 86 -12.42 15.66 7.28
N ILE A 87 -12.49 15.14 6.06
CA ILE A 87 -12.37 15.93 4.83
C ILE A 87 -13.60 16.83 4.66
N ARG A 88 -14.81 16.27 4.76
CA ARG A 88 -16.07 17.00 4.56
C ARG A 88 -16.25 18.14 5.54
N ASN A 89 -15.86 17.94 6.81
CA ASN A 89 -15.97 18.95 7.85
C ASN A 89 -14.80 19.96 7.83
N GLY A 90 -13.85 19.80 6.91
CA GLY A 90 -12.67 20.66 6.77
C GLY A 90 -11.65 20.52 7.91
N ASN A 91 -11.73 19.45 8.72
CA ASN A 91 -10.80 19.18 9.82
C ASN A 91 -9.38 19.04 9.29
N PHE A 92 -9.19 18.21 8.26
CA PHE A 92 -7.89 18.01 7.64
C PHE A 92 -7.31 19.29 7.04
N ALA A 93 -8.14 20.11 6.39
CA ALA A 93 -7.69 21.37 5.82
C ALA A 93 -7.19 22.34 6.91
N ARG A 94 -7.94 22.47 8.02
CA ARG A 94 -7.52 23.30 9.16
C ARG A 94 -6.25 22.78 9.84
N GLU A 95 -6.17 21.46 10.03
CA GLU A 95 -4.98 20.80 10.57
C GLU A 95 -3.75 21.09 9.70
N TRP A 96 -3.86 20.87 8.38
CA TRP A 96 -2.77 21.09 7.46
C TRP A 96 -2.34 22.56 7.37
N SER A 97 -3.29 23.51 7.37
CA SER A 97 -2.95 24.94 7.40
C SER A 97 -2.18 25.34 8.65
N ARG A 98 -2.58 24.83 9.83
CA ARG A 98 -1.85 25.08 11.10
C ARG A 98 -0.46 24.46 11.07
N GLU A 99 -0.38 23.19 10.65
CA GLU A 99 0.89 22.47 10.52
C GLU A 99 1.86 23.22 9.59
N GLN A 100 1.39 23.77 8.48
CA GLN A 100 2.22 24.61 7.60
C GLN A 100 2.68 25.90 8.27
N ALA A 101 1.78 26.61 8.97
CA ALA A 101 2.10 27.85 9.67
C ALA A 101 3.16 27.63 10.77
N ASP A 102 3.13 26.47 11.42
CA ASP A 102 4.05 26.10 12.50
C ASP A 102 5.38 25.49 12.00
N GLY A 103 5.62 25.44 10.68
CA GLY A 103 6.85 24.91 10.10
C GLY A 103 6.90 23.38 9.95
N LYS A 104 5.73 22.72 9.98
CA LYS A 104 5.52 21.29 9.71
C LYS A 104 6.20 20.31 10.70
N PRO A 105 6.21 20.57 12.02
CA PRO A 105 6.94 19.74 12.99
C PRO A 105 6.42 18.29 13.08
N ARG A 106 5.10 18.09 12.98
CA ARG A 106 4.49 16.76 13.00
C ARG A 106 4.78 16.00 11.70
N LEU A 107 4.69 16.66 10.54
CA LEU A 107 5.07 16.03 9.27
C LEU A 107 6.53 15.57 9.30
N ASN A 108 7.44 16.44 9.74
CA ASN A 108 8.87 16.11 9.85
C ASN A 108 9.10 14.92 10.80
N LYS A 109 8.37 14.87 11.92
CA LYS A 109 8.41 13.73 12.85
C LYS A 109 7.92 12.44 12.20
N LEU A 110 6.78 12.48 11.50
CA LEU A 110 6.22 11.33 10.79
C LEU A 110 7.16 10.82 9.70
N LEU A 111 7.74 11.72 8.91
CA LEU A 111 8.73 11.37 7.89
C LEU A 111 9.93 10.66 8.52
N LYS A 112 10.50 11.22 9.60
CA LYS A 112 11.63 10.60 10.30
C LYS A 112 11.30 9.21 10.84
N GLN A 113 10.10 9.04 11.43
CA GLN A 113 9.64 7.76 11.96
C GLN A 113 9.44 6.69 10.87
N HIS A 114 8.99 7.10 9.69
CA HIS A 114 8.72 6.17 8.60
C HIS A 114 9.94 5.93 7.73
N GLN A 115 10.87 6.87 7.59
CA GLN A 115 12.12 6.72 6.83
C GLN A 115 13.11 5.79 7.52
N SER A 116 13.11 5.71 8.85
CA SER A 116 14.07 4.88 9.60
C SER A 116 13.69 3.39 9.64
N GLN A 117 12.99 2.87 8.63
CA GLN A 117 12.67 1.45 8.56
C GLN A 117 13.70 0.74 7.70
N ASP A 118 14.34 -0.31 8.24
CA ASP A 118 15.32 -1.15 7.53
C ASP A 118 14.80 -1.67 6.18
N LEU A 119 13.48 -1.79 6.04
CA LEU A 119 12.82 -2.21 4.80
C LEU A 119 13.14 -1.31 3.61
N TRP A 120 13.34 0.00 3.81
CA TRP A 120 13.61 0.93 2.71
C TRP A 120 15.06 0.86 2.23
N ASP A 121 16.01 0.66 3.14
CA ASP A 121 17.41 0.44 2.76
C ASP A 121 17.54 -0.87 1.96
N LEU A 122 16.82 -1.90 2.40
CA LEU A 122 16.71 -3.17 1.69
C LEU A 122 16.03 -3.02 0.32
N GLU A 123 15.01 -2.17 0.20
CA GLU A 123 14.37 -1.84 -1.08
C GLU A 123 15.37 -1.20 -2.05
N GLN A 124 16.14 -0.21 -1.60
CA GLN A 124 17.13 0.45 -2.45
C GLN A 124 18.20 -0.51 -2.93
N GLN A 125 18.70 -1.40 -2.07
CA GLN A 125 19.67 -2.44 -2.46
C GLN A 125 19.13 -3.34 -3.56
N VAL A 126 17.86 -3.77 -3.46
CA VAL A 126 17.22 -4.61 -4.48
C VAL A 126 17.02 -3.85 -5.80
N LEU A 127 16.74 -2.55 -5.75
CA LEU A 127 16.64 -1.71 -6.95
C LEU A 127 17.99 -1.57 -7.65
N GLU A 128 19.06 -1.28 -6.90
CA GLU A 128 20.43 -1.16 -7.42
C GLU A 128 20.95 -2.46 -8.06
N MET A 129 20.46 -3.62 -7.62
CA MET A 129 20.82 -4.93 -8.22
C MET A 129 20.16 -5.18 -9.58
N LYS A 130 19.09 -4.45 -9.93
CA LYS A 130 18.34 -4.63 -11.19
C LYS A 130 18.87 -3.78 -12.35
N ASP A 131 19.63 -2.75 -12.05
CA ASP A 131 20.29 -1.87 -13.02
C ASP A 131 21.63 -2.45 -13.48
#